data_AF-A0A917JAV1-F1
#
_entry.id   AF-A0A917JAV1-F1
#
_cell.length_a   1.000
_cell.length_b   1.000
_cell.length_c   1.000
_cell.angle_alpha   90.00
_cell.angle_beta   90.00
_cell.angle_gamma   90.00
#
_symmetry.space_group_name_H-M   'P 1'
#
loop_
_entity.id
_entity.type
_entity.pdbx_description
1 polymer ?
#
loop_
_entity_poly.entity_id
_entity_poly.type
_entity_poly.pdbx_seq_one_letter_code
_entity_poly.pdbx_strand_id
1 'polypeptide(L)'
;MVPFNLEFEFKEGQVIGTAEQLDQLTDTVGFMRYQIVAGERRSVICMNMEEEPPTPVTVPDAENQYEAIHYPEQLSDFDEDEVFTPEEVGAIAATIKAYNSSRALKFDQMHFDF
;
A
#
# COMPACT_ATOMS: atom_id res chain seq x y z
N MET A 1 -1.26 -8.01 13.80
CA MET A 1 -2.36 -7.11 14.27
C MET A 1 -3.71 -7.73 13.88
N VAL A 2 -4.86 -7.17 14.26
CA VAL A 2 -6.17 -7.69 13.76
C VAL A 2 -6.40 -7.25 12.32
N PRO A 3 -6.80 -8.14 11.39
CA PRO A 3 -7.15 -7.76 10.02
C PRO A 3 -8.29 -6.73 9.97
N PHE A 4 -8.22 -5.80 9.03
CA PHE A 4 -9.26 -4.81 8.78
C PHE A 4 -9.76 -4.84 7.34
N ASN A 5 -11.05 -4.57 7.16
CA ASN A 5 -11.67 -4.55 5.84
C ASN A 5 -11.34 -3.25 5.11
N LEU A 6 -11.04 -3.36 3.82
CA LEU A 6 -10.80 -2.26 2.91
C LEU A 6 -11.64 -2.43 1.65
N GLU A 7 -12.04 -1.30 1.08
CA GLU A 7 -12.63 -1.22 -0.25
C GLU A 7 -11.55 -0.69 -1.19
N PHE A 8 -11.18 -1.50 -2.17
CA PHE A 8 -10.20 -1.16 -3.21
C PHE A 8 -10.94 -0.80 -4.49
N GLU A 9 -10.46 0.22 -5.19
CA GLU A 9 -10.93 0.55 -6.53
C GLU A 9 -9.87 0.09 -7.54
N PHE A 10 -10.12 -1.04 -8.20
CA PHE A 10 -9.29 -1.53 -9.29
C PHE A 10 -9.93 -1.19 -10.63
N LYS A 11 -9.16 -1.28 -11.73
CA LYS A 11 -9.68 -1.10 -13.10
C LYS A 11 -10.88 -1.99 -13.42
N GLU A 12 -10.91 -3.18 -12.84
CA GLU A 12 -11.95 -4.20 -13.04
C GLU A 12 -13.22 -3.91 -12.22
N GLY A 13 -13.16 -2.97 -11.28
CA GLY A 13 -14.26 -2.57 -10.41
C GLY A 13 -13.85 -2.47 -8.94
N GLN A 14 -14.84 -2.18 -8.09
CA GLN A 14 -14.65 -2.16 -6.65
C GLN A 14 -14.50 -3.58 -6.10
N VAL A 15 -13.46 -3.80 -5.32
CA VAL A 15 -13.15 -5.07 -4.67
C VAL A 15 -13.06 -4.87 -3.17
N ILE A 16 -13.79 -5.70 -2.43
CA ILE A 16 -13.67 -5.75 -0.97
C ILE A 16 -12.57 -6.75 -0.62
N GLY A 17 -11.66 -6.36 0.25
CA GLY A 17 -10.65 -7.24 0.79
C GLY A 17 -10.27 -6.91 2.22
N THR A 18 -9.30 -7.64 2.74
CA THR A 18 -8.75 -7.41 4.07
C THR A 18 -7.27 -7.11 4.00
N ALA A 19 -6.82 -6.18 4.84
CA ALA A 19 -5.43 -5.93 5.11
C ALA A 19 -5.12 -6.33 6.56
N GLU A 20 -4.05 -7.10 6.74
CA GLU A 20 -3.48 -7.40 8.05
C GLU A 20 -2.08 -6.83 8.12
N GLN A 21 -1.84 -5.94 9.09
CA GLN A 21 -0.48 -5.48 9.37
C GLN A 21 0.32 -6.62 9.99
N LEU A 22 1.41 -6.99 9.29
CA LEU A 22 2.43 -7.91 9.74
C LEU A 22 3.53 -7.12 10.47
N ASP A 23 4.79 -7.36 10.13
CA ASP A 23 5.96 -6.74 10.73
C ASP A 23 6.57 -5.62 9.90
N GLN A 24 7.33 -4.76 10.58
CA GLN A 24 8.17 -3.75 9.92
C GLN A 24 9.26 -4.47 9.12
N LEU A 25 9.63 -3.92 7.96
CA LEU A 25 10.80 -4.38 7.25
C LEU A 25 12.05 -3.94 8.05
N THR A 26 12.76 -4.89 8.64
CA THR A 26 13.91 -4.61 9.53
C THR A 26 15.07 -3.93 8.81
N ASP A 27 15.17 -4.15 7.50
CA ASP A 27 16.25 -3.65 6.66
C ASP A 27 15.92 -2.28 6.01
N THR A 28 14.71 -1.74 6.19
CA THR A 28 14.29 -0.50 5.52
C THR A 28 13.42 0.37 6.44
N VAL A 29 13.97 1.50 6.85
CA VAL A 29 13.30 2.48 7.72
C VAL A 29 12.03 3.00 7.03
N GLY A 30 10.94 3.11 7.79
CA GLY A 30 9.65 3.59 7.30
C GLY A 30 8.78 2.54 6.59
N PHE A 31 9.31 1.36 6.26
CA PHE A 31 8.55 0.31 5.55
C PHE A 31 7.79 -0.63 6.48
N MET A 32 6.51 -0.85 6.18
CA MET A 32 5.61 -1.76 6.87
C MET A 32 5.07 -2.81 5.91
N ARG A 33 4.88 -4.04 6.39
CA ARG A 33 4.33 -5.14 5.58
C ARG A 33 2.86 -5.34 5.91
N TYR A 34 2.05 -5.45 4.86
CA TYR A 34 0.63 -5.77 4.97
C TYR A 34 0.32 -7.02 4.15
N GLN A 35 -0.30 -8.00 4.78
CA GLN A 35 -0.91 -9.09 4.06
C GLN A 35 -2.27 -8.65 3.53
N ILE A 36 -2.43 -8.71 2.22
CA ILE A 36 -3.64 -8.32 1.51
C ILE A 36 -4.35 -9.57 1.01
N VAL A 37 -5.65 -9.63 1.23
CA VAL A 37 -6.53 -10.67 0.70
C VAL A 37 -7.69 -10.00 -0.02
N ALA A 38 -7.82 -10.24 -1.32
CA ALA A 38 -8.85 -9.68 -2.18
C ALA A 38 -9.43 -10.78 -3.09
N GLY A 39 -10.55 -11.37 -2.67
CA GLY A 39 -11.11 -12.56 -3.33
C GLY A 39 -10.18 -13.77 -3.18
N GLU A 40 -9.74 -14.34 -4.31
CA GLU A 40 -8.78 -15.45 -4.34
C GLU A 40 -7.30 -14.98 -4.34
N ARG A 41 -7.06 -13.67 -4.52
CA ARG A 41 -5.71 -13.10 -4.56
C ARG A 41 -5.23 -12.80 -3.14
N ARG A 42 -4.05 -13.29 -2.82
CA ARG A 42 -3.38 -13.06 -1.53
C ARG A 42 -1.92 -12.73 -1.78
N SER A 43 -1.46 -11.65 -1.16
CA SER A 43 -0.07 -11.20 -1.32
C SER A 43 0.42 -10.40 -0.13
N VAL A 44 1.75 -10.29 0.02
CA VAL A 44 2.37 -9.36 0.96
C VAL A 44 2.80 -8.09 0.24
N ILE A 45 2.20 -6.97 0.63
CA ILE A 45 2.57 -5.64 0.12
C ILE A 45 3.45 -4.95 1.15
N CYS A 46 4.65 -4.58 0.73
CA CYS A 46 5.57 -3.74 1.50
C CYS A 46 5.31 -2.28 1.14
N MET A 47 5.21 -1.43 2.15
CA MET A 47 4.79 -0.04 1.98
C MET A 47 5.61 0.92 2.81
N ASN A 48 6.11 2.01 2.23
CA ASN A 48 6.69 3.10 3.00
C ASN A 48 5.58 3.95 3.64
N MET A 49 5.47 3.90 4.95
CA MET A 49 4.46 4.62 5.73
C MET A 49 4.89 6.03 6.16
N GLU A 50 6.17 6.36 6.02
CA GLU A 50 6.69 7.70 6.29
C GLU A 50 6.56 8.63 5.08
N GLU A 51 6.50 8.05 3.88
CA GLU A 51 6.30 8.79 2.65
C GLU A 51 4.80 9.05 2.41
N GLU A 52 4.45 10.33 2.20
CA GLU A 52 3.07 10.70 1.90
C GLU A 52 2.57 9.88 0.71
N PRO A 53 1.31 9.39 0.74
CA PRO A 53 0.75 8.72 -0.43
C PRO A 53 0.91 9.66 -1.63
N PRO A 54 1.37 9.16 -2.80
CA PRO A 54 1.41 9.98 -3.99
C PRO A 54 0.00 10.55 -4.18
N THR A 55 -0.13 11.88 -4.12
CA THR A 55 -1.41 12.53 -4.35
C THR A 55 -1.96 12.02 -5.68
N PRO A 56 -3.19 11.50 -5.75
CA PRO A 56 -3.76 11.03 -7.00
C PRO A 56 -3.74 12.19 -7.99
N VAL A 57 -2.81 12.11 -8.95
CA VAL A 57 -2.50 13.23 -9.84
C VAL A 57 -3.76 13.48 -10.67
N THR A 58 -4.47 14.57 -10.38
CA THR A 58 -5.77 14.88 -11.04
C THR A 58 -5.59 15.46 -12.45
N VAL A 59 -4.40 15.27 -13.01
CA VAL A 59 -4.02 15.51 -14.39
C VAL A 59 -2.86 14.54 -14.63
N PRO A 60 -2.87 13.68 -15.66
CA PRO A 60 -1.71 12.85 -15.96
C PRO A 60 -0.59 13.78 -16.41
N ASP A 61 0.23 14.24 -15.47
CA ASP A 61 1.52 14.80 -15.82
C ASP A 61 2.33 13.64 -16.37
N ALA A 62 2.59 13.69 -17.68
CA ALA A 62 3.21 12.61 -18.41
C ALA A 62 4.59 12.27 -17.83
N GLU A 63 5.25 13.22 -17.15
CA GLU A 63 6.55 12.99 -16.50
C GLU A 63 6.43 12.07 -15.28
N ASN A 64 5.47 12.29 -14.38
CA ASN A 64 5.25 11.42 -13.22
C ASN A 64 4.84 10.00 -13.62
N GLN A 65 4.05 9.87 -14.68
CA GLN A 65 3.69 8.56 -15.22
C GLN A 65 4.91 7.88 -15.88
N TYR A 66 5.78 8.65 -16.52
CA TYR A 66 7.05 8.15 -17.05
C TYR A 66 7.96 7.67 -15.92
N GLU A 67 8.12 8.44 -14.85
CA GLU A 67 8.96 8.06 -13.71
C GLU A 67 8.43 6.83 -12.98
N ALA A 68 7.11 6.73 -12.74
CA ALA A 68 6.51 5.54 -12.12
C ALA A 68 6.67 4.27 -12.98
N ILE A 69 6.73 4.39 -14.31
CA ILE A 69 6.92 3.26 -15.24
C ILE A 69 8.42 2.93 -15.40
N HIS A 70 9.30 3.93 -15.40
CA HIS A 70 10.72 3.77 -15.73
C HIS A 70 11.65 3.63 -14.51
N TYR A 71 11.21 4.08 -13.34
CA TYR A 71 11.92 3.98 -12.05
C TYR A 71 10.99 3.37 -11.00
N PRO A 72 10.61 2.09 -11.14
CA PRO A 72 9.77 1.42 -10.15
C PRO A 72 10.44 1.32 -8.77
N GLU A 73 11.76 1.49 -8.67
CA GLU A 73 12.45 1.69 -7.38
C GLU A 73 12.04 2.96 -6.61
N GLN A 74 11.36 3.91 -7.27
CA GLN A 74 10.74 5.07 -6.63
C GLN A 74 9.29 4.82 -6.23
N LEU A 75 8.70 3.67 -6.60
CA LEU A 75 7.44 3.23 -6.00
C LEU A 75 7.78 2.80 -4.58
N SER A 76 7.39 3.62 -3.63
CA SER A 76 7.60 3.38 -2.20
C SER A 76 6.83 2.15 -1.68
N ASP A 77 6.06 1.48 -2.53
CA ASP A 77 5.21 0.34 -2.21
C ASP A 77 5.36 -0.76 -3.29
N PHE A 78 5.57 -2.01 -2.88
CA PHE A 78 5.76 -3.15 -3.80
C PHE A 78 5.10 -4.44 -3.30
N ASP A 79 4.77 -5.33 -4.23
CA ASP A 79 4.21 -6.65 -3.94
C ASP A 79 5.31 -7.72 -3.96
N GLU A 80 5.52 -8.43 -2.85
CA GLU A 80 6.55 -9.49 -2.74
C GLU A 80 6.23 -10.71 -3.60
N ASP A 81 4.95 -11.03 -3.82
CA ASP A 81 4.54 -12.26 -4.53
C ASP A 81 4.15 -11.99 -6.00
N GLU A 82 4.26 -10.75 -6.48
CA GLU A 82 3.89 -10.30 -7.84
C GLU A 82 2.46 -10.72 -8.27
N VAL A 83 1.53 -10.79 -7.31
CA VAL A 83 0.13 -11.19 -7.53
C VAL A 83 -0.72 -10.00 -8.01
N PHE A 84 -0.42 -8.81 -7.51
CA PHE A 84 -1.07 -7.56 -7.88
C PHE A 84 -0.22 -6.78 -8.88
N THR A 85 -0.88 -6.08 -9.80
CA THR A 85 -0.18 -5.17 -10.72
C THR A 85 0.32 -3.93 -9.97
N PRO A 86 1.37 -3.22 -10.45
CA PRO A 86 1.88 -2.02 -9.78
C PRO A 86 0.81 -0.93 -9.53
N GLU A 87 -0.16 -0.82 -10.44
CA GLU A 87 -1.30 0.09 -10.29
C GLU A 87 -2.23 -0.31 -9.15
N GLU A 88 -2.51 -1.62 -9.00
CA GLU A 88 -3.30 -2.14 -7.89
C GLU A 88 -2.55 -2.01 -6.56
N VAL A 89 -1.23 -2.24 -6.56
CA VAL A 89 -0.37 -2.02 -5.39
C VAL A 89 -0.47 -0.56 -4.94
N GLY A 90 -0.35 0.39 -5.86
CA GLY A 90 -0.53 1.82 -5.57
C GLY A 90 -1.91 2.15 -4.99
N ALA A 91 -2.98 1.56 -5.55
CA ALA A 91 -4.34 1.74 -5.04
C ALA A 91 -4.51 1.16 -3.62
N ILE A 92 -3.99 -0.05 -3.38
CA ILE A 92 -4.03 -0.68 -2.05
C ILE A 92 -3.26 0.15 -1.04
N ALA A 93 -2.06 0.61 -1.41
CA ALA A 93 -1.21 1.43 -0.56
C ALA A 93 -1.89 2.76 -0.19
N ALA A 94 -2.46 3.46 -1.17
CA ALA A 94 -3.21 4.68 -0.94
C ALA A 94 -4.39 4.47 0.03
N THR A 95 -5.15 3.37 -0.15
CA THR A 95 -6.27 3.02 0.73
C THR A 95 -5.82 2.71 2.16
N ILE A 96 -4.73 1.96 2.35
CA ILE A 96 -4.18 1.65 3.68
C ILE A 96 -3.69 2.93 4.37
N LYS A 97 -2.96 3.80 3.66
CA LYS A 97 -2.49 5.10 4.18
C LYS A 97 -3.68 5.99 4.57
N ALA A 98 -4.72 6.05 3.74
CA ALA A 98 -5.94 6.79 4.03
C ALA A 98 -6.68 6.22 5.25
N TYR A 99 -6.77 4.90 5.37
CA TYR A 99 -7.37 4.22 6.52
C TYR A 99 -6.63 4.55 7.82
N ASN A 100 -5.31 4.42 7.83
CA ASN A 100 -4.48 4.71 9.00
C ASN A 100 -4.55 6.20 9.38
N SER A 101 -4.54 7.10 8.39
CA SER A 101 -4.71 8.54 8.60
C SER A 101 -6.09 8.88 9.17
N SER A 102 -7.16 8.25 8.70
CA SER A 102 -8.53 8.45 9.21
C SER A 102 -8.69 8.04 10.68
N ARG A 103 -7.88 7.07 11.12
CA ARG A 103 -7.82 6.61 12.51
C ARG A 103 -6.87 7.45 13.38
N ALA A 104 -6.24 8.48 12.81
CA ALA A 104 -5.17 9.27 13.44
C ALA A 104 -4.01 8.41 13.99
N LEU A 105 -3.84 7.19 13.45
CA LEU A 105 -2.74 6.30 13.81
C LEU A 105 -1.47 6.85 13.15
N LYS A 106 -0.59 7.43 13.96
CA LYS A 106 0.77 7.81 13.51
C LYS A 106 1.64 6.57 13.41
N PHE A 107 2.69 6.61 12.58
CA PHE A 107 3.67 5.52 12.43
C PHE A 107 4.21 5.03 13.78
N ASP A 108 4.52 5.96 14.67
CA ASP A 108 4.96 5.80 16.06
C ASP A 108 3.90 5.18 17.00
N GLN A 109 2.64 5.06 16.55
CA GLN A 109 1.54 4.37 17.23
C GLN A 109 1.19 3.01 16.58
N MET A 110 1.77 2.66 15.43
CA MET A 110 1.62 1.33 14.80
C MET A 110 2.52 0.30 15.50
N HIS A 111 2.52 0.32 16.83
CA HIS A 111 3.55 -0.31 17.64
C HIS A 111 3.34 -1.82 17.79
N PHE A 112 4.44 -2.53 17.54
CA PHE A 112 4.72 -3.95 17.75
C PHE A 112 4.70 -4.32 19.22
N ASP A 113 3.97 -5.37 19.60
CA ASP A 113 4.21 -6.03 20.88
C ASP A 113 5.61 -6.69 20.81
N PHE A 114 6.56 -6.16 21.58
CA PHE A 114 7.92 -6.71 21.77
C PHE A 114 7.92 -7.96 22.65
#